data_AF-A0A8S3CU57-F1
#
_entry.id   AF-A0A8S3CU57-F1
#
_cell.length_a   1.000
_cell.length_b   1.000
_cell.length_c   1.000
_cell.angle_alpha   90.00
_cell.angle_beta   90.00
_cell.angle_gamma   90.00
#
_symmetry.space_group_name_H-M   'P 1'
#
loop_
_entity.id
_entity.type
_entity.pdbx_description
1 polymer ?
#
loop_
_entity_poly.entity_id
_entity_poly.type
_entity_poly.pdbx_seq_one_letter_code
_entity_poly.pdbx_strand_id
1 'polypeptide(L)' 'MHNQAENLERGKDIFDVWFDSGSSFNSVLKDFNCQADLYCEGHDQFNGWFLSSLL' A
#
# COMPACT_ATOMS: atom_id res chain seq x y z
N MET A 1 -29.52 1.98 19.51
CA MET A 1 -28.64 1.94 18.33
C MET A 1 -28.24 0.50 18.11
N HIS A 2 -28.72 -0.14 17.05
CA HIS A 2 -28.42 -1.55 16.77
C HIS A 2 -26.93 -1.69 16.45
N ASN A 3 -26.24 -2.60 17.12
CA ASN A 3 -24.79 -2.76 17.02
C ASN A 3 -24.45 -3.51 15.72
N GLN A 4 -24.33 -2.78 14.61
CA GLN A 4 -24.06 -3.33 13.27
C GLN A 4 -22.76 -4.15 13.19
N ALA A 5 -21.88 -4.01 14.19
CA ALA A 5 -20.64 -4.77 14.31
C ALA A 5 -20.87 -6.29 14.47
N GLU A 6 -22.02 -6.72 15.01
CA GLU A 6 -22.30 -8.14 15.24
C GLU A 6 -22.52 -8.95 13.95
N ASN A 7 -22.79 -8.27 12.81
CA ASN A 7 -23.04 -8.90 11.51
C ASN A 7 -21.90 -8.68 10.50
N LEU A 8 -20.68 -8.38 10.95
CA LEU A 8 -19.53 -8.25 10.07
C LEU A 8 -18.83 -9.59 9.88
N GLU A 9 -18.67 -10.01 8.62
CA GLU A 9 -17.87 -11.16 8.25
C GLU A 9 -16.56 -10.73 7.57
N ARG A 10 -15.48 -11.43 7.86
CA ARG A 10 -14.17 -11.16 7.23
C ARG A 10 -14.22 -11.60 5.76
N GLY A 11 -13.86 -10.69 4.85
CA GLY A 11 -13.62 -11.01 3.43
C GLY A 11 -12.49 -12.03 3.26
N LYS A 12 -12.58 -12.87 2.23
CA LYS A 12 -11.56 -13.90 1.93
C LYS A 12 -10.56 -13.49 0.85
N ASP A 13 -10.80 -12.36 0.21
CA ASP A 13 -9.93 -11.83 -0.83
C ASP A 13 -8.61 -11.31 -0.25
N ILE A 14 -7.58 -11.29 -1.10
CA ILE A 14 -6.25 -10.78 -0.76
C ILE A 14 -5.94 -9.54 -1.59
N PHE A 15 -5.04 -8.72 -1.09
CA PHE A 15 -4.51 -7.59 -1.85
C PHE A 15 -3.61 -8.07 -2.98
N ASP A 16 -3.52 -7.27 -4.04
CA ASP A 16 -2.56 -7.50 -5.10
C ASP A 16 -1.14 -7.13 -4.66
N VAL A 17 -0.15 -7.68 -5.35
CA VAL A 17 1.27 -7.51 -5.01
C VAL A 17 1.76 -6.07 -5.16
N TRP A 18 1.12 -5.25 -6.00
CA TRP A 18 1.48 -3.86 -6.21
C TRP A 18 0.98 -2.98 -5.08
N PHE A 19 -0.15 -3.32 -4.47
CA PHE A 19 -0.63 -2.65 -3.25
C PHE A 19 0.35 -2.85 -2.08
N ASP A 20 0.76 -4.09 -1.83
CA ASP A 20 1.69 -4.40 -0.73
C ASP A 20 3.04 -3.71 -0.95
N SER A 21 3.58 -3.76 -2.18
CA SER A 21 4.86 -3.11 -2.49
C SER A 21 4.76 -1.58 -2.56
N GLY A 22 3.66 -1.03 -3.07
CA GLY A 22 3.40 0.41 -3.17
C GLY A 22 3.24 1.09 -1.81
N SER A 23 2.76 0.37 -0.79
CA SER A 23 2.64 0.87 0.58
C SER A 23 3.93 0.79 1.41
N SER A 24 5.06 0.39 0.79
CA SER A 24 6.36 0.25 1.47
C SER A 24 6.85 1.54 2.13
N PHE A 25 6.57 2.70 1.54
CA PHE A 25 6.95 3.99 2.12
C PHE A 25 6.33 4.20 3.51
N ASN A 26 5.08 3.79 3.68
CA ASN A 26 4.36 3.95 4.94
C ASN A 26 4.76 2.92 6.00
N SER A 27 5.31 1.77 5.58
CA SER A 27 5.78 0.74 6.52
C SER A 27 7.24 0.92 6.92
N VAL A 28 8.10 1.29 5.96
CA VAL A 28 9.56 1.36 6.12
C VAL A 28 10.05 2.75 6.52
N LEU A 29 9.46 3.81 5.97
CA LEU A 29 9.95 5.19 6.18
C LEU A 29 9.20 5.93 7.29
N LYS A 30 8.64 5.22 8.27
CA LYS A 30 7.86 5.83 9.37
C LYS A 30 8.65 6.88 10.14
N ASP A 31 9.93 6.62 10.39
CA ASP A 31 10.83 7.55 11.09
C ASP A 31 11.26 8.75 10.22
N PHE A 32 10.92 8.72 8.92
CA PHE A 32 11.20 9.75 7.91
C PHE A 32 9.92 10.39 7.37
N ASN A 33 8.88 10.50 8.21
CA ASN A 33 7.57 11.07 7.83
C ASN A 33 6.94 10.41 6.60
N CYS A 34 7.24 9.13 6.36
CA CYS A 34 6.75 8.40 5.20
C CYS A 34 7.12 9.08 3.86
N GLN A 35 8.26 9.76 3.79
CA GLN A 35 8.71 10.46 2.58
C GLN A 35 10.15 10.06 2.23
N ALA A 36 10.37 9.70 0.96
CA ALA A 36 11.71 9.50 0.43
C ALA A 36 12.13 10.71 -0.42
N ASP A 37 13.43 10.97 -0.48
CA ASP A 37 13.99 12.00 -1.35
C ASP A 37 14.09 11.54 -2.82
N LEU A 38 14.27 10.23 -3.05
CA LEU A 38 14.44 9.65 -4.39
C LEU A 38 13.93 8.21 -4.44
N TYR A 39 13.28 7.90 -5.57
CA TYR A 39 12.89 6.57 -5.99
C TYR A 39 13.75 6.18 -7.20
N CYS A 40 14.43 5.03 -7.16
CA CYS A 40 15.36 4.60 -8.20
C CYS A 40 15.22 3.10 -8.48
N GLU A 41 14.61 2.76 -9.60
CA GLU A 41 14.35 1.39 -10.06
C GLU A 41 14.44 1.32 -11.59
N GLY A 42 14.32 0.12 -12.16
CA GLY A 42 14.28 -0.10 -13.61
C GLY A 42 13.06 0.55 -14.30
N HIS A 43 13.19 0.80 -15.61
CA HIS A 43 12.12 1.41 -16.42
C HIS A 43 10.82 0.59 -16.42
N ASP A 44 10.92 -0.74 -16.30
CA ASP A 44 9.78 -1.66 -16.23
C ASP A 44 8.86 -1.40 -15.03
N GLN A 45 9.35 -0.72 -13.98
CA GLN A 45 8.56 -0.40 -12.78
C GLN A 45 7.61 0.80 -12.96
N PHE A 46 7.67 1.52 -14.09
CA PHE A 46 6.87 2.72 -14.32
C PHE A 46 5.36 2.49 -14.22
N ASN A 47 4.87 1.40 -14.82
CA ASN A 47 3.44 1.04 -14.76
C ASN A 47 3.13 0.06 -13.61
N GLY A 48 4.11 -0.24 -12.76
CA GLY A 48 3.98 -1.14 -11.62
C GLY A 48 4.24 -0.36 -10.33
N TRP A 49 5.37 -0.64 -9.69
CA TRP A 49 5.70 -0.14 -8.36
C TRP A 49 5.69 1.39 -8.23
N PHE A 50 6.16 2.13 -9.26
CA PHE A 50 6.12 3.59 -9.20
C PHE A 50 4.69 4.13 -9.20
N LEU A 51 3.82 3.58 -10.05
CA LEU A 51 2.41 3.97 -10.08
C LEU A 51 1.73 3.60 -8.76
N SER A 52 1.94 2.38 -8.26
CA SER A 52 1.30 1.93 -7.01
C SER A 52 1.80 2.65 -5.76
N SER A 53 3.04 3.15 -5.75
CA SER A 53 3.59 3.92 -4.63
C SER A 53 3.09 5.37 -4.55
N LEU A 54 2.54 5.90 -5.64
CA LEU A 54 2.07 7.28 -5.74
C LEU A 54 0.54 7.43 -5.71
N LEU A 55 -0.18 6.31 -5.73
CA LEU A 55 -1.64 6.23 -5.56
C LEU A 55 -2.03 6.36 -4.08
#